data_AF-A0AAT9I6E3-F1
#
_entry.id   AF-A0AAT9I6E3-F1
#
_cell.length_a   1.000
_cell.length_b   1.000
_cell.length_c   1.000
_cell.angle_alpha   90.00
_cell.angle_beta   90.00
_cell.angle_gamma   90.00
#
_symmetry.space_group_name_H-M   'P 1'
#
loop_
_entity.id
_entity.type
_entity.pdbx_description
1 polymer ?
#
loop_
_entity_poly.entity_id
_entity_poly.type
_entity_poly.pdbx_seq_one_letter_code
_entity_poly.pdbx_strand_id
1 'polypeptide(L)'
;MIQESDIRIGNYVSYFDYNMEESVFVVEGILDGFIYNTGLPRSKISCAKANPVVLDLYQLMKFDFIKGIKEDGEDENVYSLKYNRLNSVHIRFEEGIFQPVTDTPAGLVSYGRPIVHVHQLQNLFHALTRDDLTL
;
A
#
# COMPACT_ATOMS: atom_id res chain seq x y z
N MET A 1 -6.62 1.70 -14.47
CA MET A 1 -5.52 1.18 -15.31
C MET A 1 -4.22 1.73 -14.75
N ILE A 2 -3.24 0.87 -14.50
CA ILE A 2 -1.97 1.26 -13.88
C ILE A 2 -0.97 1.71 -14.94
N GLN A 3 -0.15 2.73 -14.64
CA GLN A 3 1.02 3.09 -15.44
C GLN A 3 2.27 2.47 -14.83
N GLU A 4 3.31 2.28 -15.65
CA GLU A 4 4.61 1.78 -15.16
C GLU A 4 5.20 2.68 -14.08
N SER A 5 5.00 4.00 -14.18
CA SER A 5 5.46 4.98 -13.20
C SER A 5 4.76 4.90 -11.85
N ASP A 6 3.60 4.23 -11.78
CA ASP A 6 2.80 4.14 -10.55
C ASP A 6 3.30 3.02 -9.63
N ILE A 7 4.07 2.07 -10.16
CA ILE A 7 4.44 0.82 -9.48
C ILE A 7 5.95 0.59 -9.43
N ARG A 8 6.36 -0.22 -8.46
CA ARG A 8 7.70 -0.76 -8.30
C ARG A 8 7.66 -2.28 -8.13
N ILE A 9 8.82 -2.91 -8.30
CA ILE A 9 9.04 -4.29 -7.86
C ILE A 9 8.66 -4.40 -6.37
N GLY A 10 7.91 -5.44 -6.02
CA GLY A 10 7.35 -5.67 -4.69
C GLY A 10 5.92 -5.14 -4.50
N ASN A 11 5.39 -4.31 -5.41
CA ASN A 11 4.01 -3.85 -5.29
C ASN A 11 2.99 -4.95 -5.57
N TYR A 12 1.81 -4.82 -4.95
CA TYR A 12 0.66 -5.64 -5.26
C TYR A 12 -0.21 -4.99 -6.32
N VAL A 13 -0.53 -5.78 -7.33
CA VAL A 13 -1.47 -5.44 -8.40
C VAL A 13 -2.40 -6.63 -8.61
N SER A 14 -3.56 -6.39 -9.21
CA SER A 14 -4.47 -7.46 -9.58
C SER A 14 -4.68 -7.53 -11.08
N TYR A 15 -5.20 -8.65 -11.54
CA TYR A 15 -5.72 -8.82 -12.90
C TYR A 15 -6.91 -9.76 -12.86
N PHE A 16 -7.78 -9.66 -13.88
CA PHE A 16 -8.81 -10.65 -14.10
C PHE A 16 -8.24 -11.78 -14.97
N ASP A 17 -8.36 -13.01 -14.47
CA ASP A 17 -7.94 -14.19 -15.21
C ASP A 17 -8.94 -14.56 -16.33
N TYR A 18 -8.73 -15.71 -16.99
CA TYR A 18 -9.63 -16.17 -18.05
C TYR A 18 -11.04 -16.53 -17.55
N ASN A 19 -11.21 -16.76 -16.25
CA ASN A 19 -12.49 -17.06 -15.60
C ASN A 19 -13.18 -15.80 -15.06
N MET A 20 -12.62 -14.61 -15.32
CA MET A 20 -13.08 -13.33 -14.76
C MET A 20 -12.96 -13.25 -13.23
N GLU A 21 -12.05 -14.04 -12.65
CA GLU A 21 -11.72 -13.96 -11.23
C GLU A 21 -10.56 -12.98 -11.02
N GLU A 22 -10.72 -12.08 -10.04
CA GLU A 22 -9.65 -11.15 -9.67
C GLU A 22 -8.57 -11.88 -8.88
N SER A 23 -7.35 -11.88 -9.42
CA SER A 23 -6.18 -12.47 -8.80
C SER A 23 -5.16 -11.38 -8.48
N VAL A 24 -4.75 -11.28 -7.21
CA VAL A 24 -3.68 -10.39 -6.74
C VAL A 24 -2.33 -11.09 -6.86
N PHE A 25 -1.31 -10.37 -7.34
CA PHE A 25 0.06 -10.88 -7.44
C PHE A 25 1.09 -9.77 -7.18
N VAL A 26 2.34 -10.20 -6.95
CA VAL A 26 3.47 -9.30 -6.67
C VAL A 26 4.19 -8.94 -7.97
N VAL A 27 4.49 -7.67 -8.18
CA VAL A 27 5.33 -7.22 -9.29
C VAL A 27 6.76 -7.72 -9.07
N GLU A 28 7.25 -8.61 -9.94
CA GLU A 28 8.64 -9.10 -9.91
C GLU A 28 9.55 -8.35 -10.90
N GLY A 29 8.97 -7.75 -11.94
CA GLY A 29 9.69 -6.94 -12.91
C GLY A 29 8.77 -6.04 -13.72
N ILE A 30 9.31 -4.95 -14.25
CA ILE A 30 8.60 -3.98 -15.09
C ILE A 30 9.50 -3.67 -16.29
N LEU A 31 9.00 -3.88 -17.51
CA LEU A 31 9.73 -3.59 -18.74
C LEU A 31 8.78 -3.44 -19.94
N ASP A 32 8.97 -2.39 -20.74
CA ASP A 32 8.32 -2.15 -22.04
C ASP A 32 6.78 -2.25 -22.03
N GLY A 33 6.13 -1.71 -21.00
CA GLY A 33 4.68 -1.73 -20.80
C GLY A 33 4.14 -3.03 -20.20
N PHE A 34 5.01 -3.90 -19.68
CA PHE A 34 4.65 -5.18 -19.09
C PHE A 34 5.08 -5.30 -17.63
N ILE A 35 4.22 -5.97 -16.85
CA ILE A 35 4.48 -6.41 -15.49
C ILE A 35 4.78 -7.90 -15.55
N TYR A 36 5.91 -8.30 -14.97
CA TYR A 36 6.39 -9.67 -14.93
C TYR A 36 6.14 -10.26 -13.55
N ASN A 37 5.67 -11.51 -13.54
CA ASN A 37 5.54 -12.35 -12.35
C ASN A 37 5.55 -13.83 -12.80
N THR A 38 6.40 -14.64 -12.18
CA THR A 38 6.60 -16.06 -12.53
C THR A 38 5.35 -16.92 -12.33
N GLY A 39 4.42 -16.52 -11.46
CA GLY A 39 3.14 -17.19 -11.21
C GLY A 39 2.07 -16.94 -12.27
N LEU A 40 2.28 -16.01 -13.21
CA LEU A 40 1.32 -15.73 -14.28
C LEU A 40 1.41 -16.78 -15.42
N PRO A 41 0.30 -17.11 -16.11
CA PRO A 41 0.29 -18.10 -17.20
C PRO A 41 1.26 -17.84 -18.36
N ARG A 42 1.61 -16.56 -18.59
CA ARG A 42 2.61 -16.13 -19.60
C ARG A 42 3.81 -15.43 -18.97
N SER A 43 3.96 -15.57 -17.64
CA SER A 43 4.93 -14.87 -16.80
C SER A 43 4.90 -13.33 -16.88
N LYS A 44 3.91 -12.76 -17.57
CA LYS A 44 3.69 -11.32 -17.69
C LYS A 44 2.27 -10.97 -18.10
N ILE A 45 1.86 -9.75 -17.77
CA ILE A 45 0.68 -9.06 -18.33
C ILE A 45 1.05 -7.64 -18.73
N SER A 46 0.27 -7.01 -19.62
CA SER A 46 0.46 -5.59 -19.89
C SER A 46 -0.01 -4.74 -18.71
N CYS A 47 0.63 -3.59 -18.48
CA CYS A 47 0.17 -2.61 -17.47
C CYS A 47 -1.30 -2.22 -17.70
N ALA A 48 -1.73 -2.16 -18.96
CA ALA A 48 -3.11 -1.88 -19.32
C ALA A 48 -4.13 -2.90 -18.77
N LYS A 49 -3.72 -4.15 -18.54
CA LYS A 49 -4.55 -5.22 -17.98
C LYS A 49 -4.43 -5.33 -16.45
N ALA A 50 -3.45 -4.67 -15.87
CA ALA A 50 -3.25 -4.66 -14.43
C ALA A 50 -4.13 -3.59 -13.78
N ASN A 51 -4.72 -3.97 -12.65
CA ASN A 51 -5.57 -3.14 -11.84
C ASN A 51 -4.88 -2.82 -10.52
N PRO A 52 -5.07 -1.61 -9.99
CA PRO A 52 -4.61 -1.29 -8.65
C PRO A 52 -5.49 -2.02 -7.63
N VAL A 53 -4.88 -2.60 -6.60
CA VAL A 53 -5.61 -3.16 -5.46
C VAL A 53 -6.08 -2.01 -4.57
N VAL A 54 -7.38 -1.93 -4.30
CA VAL A 54 -7.98 -0.92 -3.40
C VAL A 54 -7.45 -1.13 -1.99
N LEU A 55 -7.09 -0.02 -1.32
CA LEU A 55 -6.73 -0.05 0.09
C LEU A 55 -7.99 0.01 0.96
N ASP A 56 -8.06 -0.87 1.94
CA ASP A 56 -9.07 -0.94 2.98
C ASP A 56 -8.40 -1.23 4.34
N LEU A 57 -9.22 -1.21 5.39
CA LEU A 57 -8.77 -1.48 6.76
C LEU A 57 -8.24 -2.90 6.94
N TYR A 58 -8.79 -3.87 6.21
CA TYR A 58 -8.35 -5.26 6.29
C TYR A 58 -6.92 -5.41 5.76
N GLN A 59 -6.56 -4.72 4.68
CA GLN A 59 -5.18 -4.76 4.18
C GLN A 59 -4.21 -3.98 5.07
N LEU A 60 -4.61 -2.83 5.64
CA LEU A 60 -3.78 -2.15 6.64
C LEU A 60 -3.44 -3.07 7.82
N MET A 61 -4.46 -3.73 8.38
CA MET A 61 -4.26 -4.68 9.49
C MET A 61 -3.39 -5.87 9.08
N LYS A 62 -3.54 -6.36 7.84
CA LYS A 62 -2.69 -7.42 7.29
C LYS A 62 -1.23 -7.01 7.12
N PHE A 63 -0.96 -5.73 6.92
CA PHE A 63 0.40 -5.15 6.92
C PHE A 63 0.88 -4.79 8.34
N ASP A 64 0.27 -5.36 9.38
CA ASP A 64 0.61 -5.14 10.79
C ASP A 64 0.46 -3.69 11.27
N PHE A 65 -0.35 -2.87 10.58
CA PHE A 65 -0.72 -1.57 11.14
C PHE A 65 -1.65 -1.76 12.34
N ILE A 66 -1.26 -1.16 13.47
CA ILE A 66 -1.98 -1.26 14.74
C ILE A 66 -2.84 -0.02 14.91
N LYS A 67 -4.13 -0.22 15.20
CA LYS A 67 -5.08 0.85 15.51
C LYS A 67 -4.73 1.49 16.85
N GLY A 68 -4.78 2.82 16.93
CA GLY A 68 -4.58 3.56 18.16
C GLY A 68 -5.61 3.20 19.24
N ILE A 69 -5.15 3.17 20.48
CA ILE A 69 -5.96 2.84 21.67
C ILE A 69 -6.29 4.13 22.45
N LYS A 70 -7.58 4.46 22.55
CA LYS A 70 -8.05 5.67 23.22
C LYS A 70 -7.71 5.69 24.71
N GLU A 71 -7.75 4.53 25.36
CA GLU A 71 -7.40 4.36 26.77
C GLU A 71 -5.93 4.73 27.07
N ASP A 72 -5.06 4.56 26.07
CA ASP A 72 -3.63 4.92 26.14
C ASP A 72 -3.38 6.37 25.68
N GLY A 73 -4.44 7.12 25.37
CA GLY A 73 -4.36 8.50 24.90
C GLY A 73 -4.04 8.65 23.41
N GLU A 74 -4.15 7.57 22.62
CA GLU A 74 -3.90 7.58 21.18
C GLU A 74 -5.17 7.94 20.38
N ASP A 75 -4.97 8.33 19.12
CA ASP A 75 -6.04 8.62 18.17
C ASP A 75 -6.57 7.29 17.58
N GLU A 76 -7.83 6.94 17.91
CA GLU A 76 -8.47 5.69 17.44
C GLU A 76 -8.65 5.64 15.92
N ASN A 77 -8.56 6.78 15.22
CA ASN A 77 -8.61 6.80 13.77
C ASN A 77 -7.23 6.63 13.13
N VAL A 78 -6.16 6.55 13.92
CA VAL A 78 -4.79 6.42 13.42
C VAL A 78 -4.31 4.98 13.53
N TYR A 79 -3.77 4.50 12.43
CA TYR A 79 -3.16 3.19 12.27
C TYR A 79 -1.66 3.38 12.11
N SER A 80 -0.88 2.66 12.92
CA SER A 80 0.57 2.88 13.03
C SER A 80 1.34 1.59 12.77
N LEU A 81 2.37 1.67 11.93
CA LEU A 81 3.34 0.59 11.71
C LEU A 81 4.73 1.05 12.10
N LYS A 82 5.32 0.41 13.11
CA LYS A 82 6.65 0.73 13.59
C LYS A 82 7.71 0.11 12.67
N TYR A 83 8.56 0.94 12.08
CA TYR A 83 9.64 0.47 11.19
C TYR A 83 11.03 0.60 11.80
N ASN A 84 11.19 1.38 12.88
CA ASN A 84 12.41 1.34 13.70
C ASN A 84 12.10 1.69 15.16
N ARG A 85 13.12 1.73 16.03
CA ARG A 85 12.93 1.98 17.47
C ARG A 85 12.19 3.29 17.78
N LEU A 86 12.39 4.32 16.95
CA LEU A 86 11.99 5.70 17.22
C LEU A 86 10.89 6.22 16.30
N ASN A 87 10.59 5.53 15.20
CA ASN A 87 9.72 6.04 14.15
C ASN A 87 8.72 4.99 13.67
N SER A 88 7.55 5.50 13.28
CA SER A 88 6.44 4.73 12.76
C SER A 88 5.87 5.43 11.53
N VAL A 89 5.25 4.66 10.63
CA VAL A 89 4.40 5.20 9.57
C VAL A 89 2.98 5.25 10.12
N HIS A 90 2.33 6.41 9.99
CA HIS A 90 0.98 6.63 10.49
C HIS A 90 0.01 6.94 9.35
N ILE A 91 -1.11 6.23 9.33
CA ILE A 91 -2.21 6.44 8.39
C ILE A 91 -3.47 6.72 9.22
N ARG A 92 -4.04 7.91 9.05
CA ARG A 92 -5.37 8.22 9.60
C ARG A 92 -6.45 7.70 8.66
N PHE A 93 -7.48 7.06 9.20
CA PHE A 93 -8.66 6.64 8.47
C PHE A 93 -9.90 7.35 9.00
N GLU A 94 -10.47 8.25 8.19
CA GLU A 94 -11.70 8.97 8.49
C GLU A 94 -12.57 9.05 7.24
N GLU A 95 -13.87 8.79 7.38
CA GLU A 95 -14.85 8.92 6.28
C GLU A 95 -14.48 8.15 4.98
N GLY A 96 -13.76 7.03 5.10
CA GLY A 96 -13.33 6.25 3.94
C GLY A 96 -12.02 6.73 3.29
N ILE A 97 -11.34 7.71 3.89
CA ILE A 97 -10.12 8.32 3.37
C ILE A 97 -8.91 7.85 4.20
N PHE A 98 -7.90 7.30 3.54
CA PHE A 98 -6.61 6.98 4.16
C PHE A 98 -5.64 8.14 3.96
N GLN A 99 -5.38 8.90 5.02
CA GLN A 99 -4.53 10.09 4.99
C GLN A 99 -3.20 9.81 5.72
N PRO A 100 -2.04 9.90 5.05
CA PRO A 100 -0.75 9.88 5.73
C PRO A 100 -0.64 11.03 6.72
N VAL A 101 -0.16 10.72 7.93
CA VAL A 101 0.10 11.69 8.99
C VAL A 101 1.49 11.49 9.59
N THR A 102 2.09 12.53 10.13
CA THR A 102 3.43 12.50 10.73
C THR A 102 3.45 13.28 12.04
N ASP A 103 4.36 12.90 12.93
CA ASP A 103 4.53 13.55 14.23
C ASP A 103 5.10 14.97 14.09
N THR A 104 4.52 15.88 14.86
CA THR A 104 5.06 17.22 15.09
C THR A 104 4.97 17.55 16.59
N PRO A 105 5.67 18.59 17.08
CA PRO A 105 5.51 19.04 18.46
C PRO A 105 4.07 19.43 18.85
N ALA A 106 3.20 19.69 17.88
CA ALA A 106 1.79 20.01 18.08
C ALA A 106 0.85 18.80 17.94
N GLY A 107 1.38 17.60 17.64
CA GLY A 107 0.62 16.38 17.37
C GLY A 107 0.75 15.90 15.91
N LEU A 108 -0.11 14.97 15.53
CA LEU A 108 -0.12 14.37 14.19
C LEU A 108 -0.70 15.33 13.15
N VAL A 109 0.08 15.61 12.10
CA VAL A 109 -0.35 16.46 10.97
C VAL A 109 -0.37 15.67 9.67
N SER A 110 -1.32 15.98 8.80
CA SER A 110 -1.46 15.35 7.50
C SER A 110 -0.39 15.83 6.52
N TYR A 111 0.09 14.92 5.67
CA TYR A 111 1.00 15.24 4.57
C TYR A 111 0.72 14.39 3.33
N GLY A 112 1.18 14.86 2.18
CA GLY A 112 0.98 14.16 0.92
C GLY A 112 -0.48 14.12 0.47
N ARG A 113 -0.80 13.19 -0.42
CA ARG A 113 -2.16 12.95 -0.91
C ARG A 113 -2.78 11.76 -0.19
N PRO A 114 -4.12 11.72 -0.06
CA PRO A 114 -4.80 10.52 0.38
C PRO A 114 -4.43 9.30 -0.45
N ILE A 115 -4.31 8.17 0.23
CA ILE A 115 -4.02 6.86 -0.35
C ILE A 115 -5.35 6.17 -0.67
N VAL A 116 -5.45 5.65 -1.88
CA VAL A 116 -6.62 4.91 -2.37
C VAL A 116 -6.26 3.45 -2.66
N HIS A 117 -5.02 3.18 -3.03
CA HIS A 117 -4.58 1.86 -3.48
C HIS A 117 -3.38 1.35 -2.69
N VAL A 118 -3.28 0.02 -2.55
CA VAL A 118 -2.22 -0.66 -1.80
C VAL A 118 -0.81 -0.28 -2.30
N HIS A 119 -0.59 -0.23 -3.63
CA HIS A 119 0.72 0.14 -4.18
C HIS A 119 1.19 1.54 -3.72
N GLN A 120 0.28 2.48 -3.49
CA GLN A 120 0.63 3.82 -3.01
C GLN A 120 1.12 3.77 -1.55
N LEU A 121 0.50 2.94 -0.71
CA LEU A 121 0.97 2.69 0.66
C LEU A 121 2.34 1.99 0.65
N GLN A 122 2.51 0.97 -0.19
CA GLN A 122 3.77 0.25 -0.34
C GLN A 122 4.91 1.15 -0.85
N ASN A 123 4.58 2.11 -1.72
CA ASN A 123 5.53 3.09 -2.25
C ASN A 123 5.88 4.15 -1.21
N LEU A 124 4.89 4.63 -0.43
CA LEU A 124 5.13 5.53 0.69
C LEU A 124 6.05 4.88 1.72
N PHE A 125 5.73 3.65 2.14
CA PHE A 125 6.55 2.91 3.10
C PHE A 125 7.99 2.77 2.59
N HIS A 126 8.17 2.29 1.36
CA HIS A 126 9.49 2.17 0.75
C HIS A 126 10.26 3.49 0.64
N ALA A 127 9.58 4.58 0.34
CA ALA A 127 10.22 5.90 0.28
C ALA A 127 10.77 6.33 1.65
N LEU A 128 10.09 5.96 2.74
CA LEU A 128 10.47 6.28 4.11
C LEU A 128 11.52 5.32 4.69
N THR A 129 11.39 4.02 4.42
CA THR A 129 12.15 2.97 5.10
C THR A 129 13.22 2.31 4.24
N ARG A 130 13.06 2.38 2.89
CA ARG A 130 13.78 1.55 1.90
C ARG A 130 13.48 0.05 1.97
N ASP A 131 12.53 -0.34 2.81
CA ASP A 131 12.07 -1.72 2.94
C ASP A 131 10.81 -1.97 2.10
N ASP A 132 10.43 -3.24 2.02
CA ASP A 132 9.22 -3.68 1.34
C ASP A 132 8.08 -3.88 2.33
N LEU A 133 6.89 -3.41 1.94
CA LEU A 133 5.66 -3.64 2.69
C LEU A 133 4.92 -4.80 2.02
N THR A 134 5.11 -6.01 2.54
CA THR A 134 4.55 -7.26 2.03
C THR A 134 3.93 -8.08 3.17
N LEU A 135 3.03 -8.99 2.81
CA LEU A 135 2.48 -10.05 3.67
C LEU A 135 3.44 -11.23 3.83
#